data_AF-A0A1I2J7K6-F1
#
_entry.id   AF-A0A1I2J7K6-F1
#
_cell.length_a   1.000
_cell.length_b   1.000
_cell.length_c   1.000
_cell.angle_alpha   90.00
_cell.angle_beta   90.00
_cell.angle_gamma   90.00
#
_symmetry.space_group_name_H-M   'P 1'
#
loop_
_entity.id
_entity.type
_entity.pdbx_description
1 polymer ?
#
loop_
_entity_poly.entity_id
_entity_poly.type
_entity_poly.pdbx_seq_one_letter_code
_entity_poly.pdbx_strand_id
1 'polypeptide(L)'
;MHIASTALSVAWIAALACSPVAPPAVDTAPSVVKPAEPAPIVKPAEPTPIAEAAEAAEPTPIGKPAEPTTRPLQGWPLDLAGDLPLGCHGWSPTDATVVCVTASGSMQSGNKYLLEFIGSKPATYTLAEQPPLNFDDIPLILGEAARAEVAARLAAGAYVALPDERFGEITPEAPYTGDGFTLRWIRKTIRHVATSVGSWDVIRDTVQIECTGKKAKKTIYTSTLDNPDHGSAFVRILSPNLVLIERDEQWGIEGDIGGGHVANLIALDAAGC
;
A
#
# COMPACT_ATOMS: atom_id res chain seq x y z
N MET A 1 -50.27 18.08 -2.19
CA MET A 1 -50.71 17.75 -0.83
C MET A 1 -49.59 18.10 0.13
N HIS A 2 -49.81 19.12 0.95
CA HIS A 2 -48.94 19.52 2.05
C HIS A 2 -49.06 18.56 3.24
N ILE A 3 -48.03 18.61 4.11
CA ILE A 3 -48.01 18.54 5.60
C ILE A 3 -46.65 17.86 5.97
N ALA A 4 -45.61 18.62 6.31
CA ALA A 4 -45.26 19.15 7.64
C ALA A 4 -44.91 18.01 8.64
N SER A 5 -43.64 17.87 9.03
CA SER A 5 -42.96 18.57 10.14
C SER A 5 -43.47 18.15 11.52
N THR A 6 -42.61 17.43 12.27
CA THR A 6 -42.52 17.57 13.73
C THR A 6 -41.17 17.05 14.21
N ALA A 7 -40.34 17.99 14.66
CA ALA A 7 -39.31 17.75 15.65
C ALA A 7 -39.97 17.62 17.03
N LEU A 8 -39.40 16.78 17.91
CA LEU A 8 -39.56 16.98 19.35
C LEU A 8 -38.28 16.57 20.08
N SER A 9 -37.82 17.51 20.87
CA SER A 9 -36.64 17.50 21.72
C SER A 9 -36.88 16.78 23.05
N VAL A 10 -35.76 16.62 23.77
CA VAL A 10 -35.56 16.68 25.24
C VAL A 10 -35.04 15.38 25.89
N ALA A 11 -33.71 15.38 26.02
CA ALA A 11 -32.87 15.09 27.19
C ALA A 11 -33.39 14.20 28.34
N TRP A 12 -32.51 13.32 28.86
CA TRP A 12 -32.16 13.28 30.30
C TRP A 12 -30.74 12.74 30.51
N ILE A 13 -30.15 13.16 31.63
CA ILE A 13 -28.76 13.11 32.08
C ILE A 13 -28.45 11.78 32.79
N ALA A 14 -27.22 11.26 32.63
CA ALA A 14 -26.54 10.52 33.69
C ALA A 14 -25.02 10.67 33.57
N ALA A 15 -24.47 11.57 34.39
CA ALA A 15 -23.05 11.68 34.64
C ALA A 15 -22.60 10.53 35.55
N LEU A 16 -21.74 9.64 35.06
CA LEU A 16 -20.98 8.72 35.90
C LEU A 16 -19.62 9.37 36.19
N ALA A 17 -19.48 9.83 37.42
CA ALA A 17 -18.21 10.24 38.00
C ALA A 17 -17.34 8.99 38.24
N CYS A 18 -16.25 8.84 37.50
CA CYS A 18 -15.17 7.94 37.87
C CYS A 18 -14.25 8.66 38.87
N SER A 19 -14.23 8.17 40.10
CA SER A 19 -13.28 8.56 41.14
C SER A 19 -11.84 8.28 40.69
N PRO A 20 -10.87 9.18 40.93
CA PRO A 20 -9.46 8.85 40.75
C PRO A 20 -9.00 7.91 41.87
N VAL A 21 -8.55 6.71 41.49
CA VAL A 21 -7.82 5.79 42.36
C VAL A 21 -6.41 6.36 42.54
N ALA A 22 -6.06 6.75 43.77
CA ALA A 22 -4.70 7.12 44.12
C ALA A 22 -3.80 5.86 44.06
N PRO A 23 -2.62 5.92 43.40
CA PRO A 23 -1.68 4.82 43.45
C PRO A 23 -1.06 4.69 44.86
N PRO A 24 -0.70 3.47 45.30
CA PRO A 24 -0.03 3.28 46.58
C PRO A 24 1.36 3.93 46.57
N ALA A 25 1.72 4.57 47.69
CA ALA A 25 3.06 5.07 47.94
C ALA A 25 4.05 3.91 47.96
N VAL A 26 4.97 3.90 46.99
CA VAL A 26 6.11 2.99 46.96
C VAL A 26 7.23 3.61 47.78
N ASP A 27 7.48 3.00 48.94
CA ASP A 27 8.57 3.36 49.85
C ASP A 27 9.88 2.75 49.32
N THR A 28 10.59 3.48 48.48
CA THR A 28 11.94 3.11 48.03
C THR A 28 12.99 3.86 48.85
N ALA A 29 13.65 3.14 49.75
CA ALA A 29 14.90 3.56 50.35
C ALA A 29 15.97 3.79 49.26
N PRO A 30 16.84 4.81 49.38
CA PRO A 30 17.89 5.04 48.40
C PRO A 30 18.97 3.96 48.51
N SER A 31 19.08 3.11 47.49
CA SER A 31 20.24 2.25 47.30
C SER A 31 21.44 3.11 46.89
N VAL A 32 22.47 3.13 47.72
CA VAL A 32 23.76 3.76 47.42
C VAL A 32 24.44 2.96 46.31
N VAL A 33 24.25 3.40 45.07
CA VAL A 33 25.00 2.87 43.92
C VAL A 33 26.42 3.43 43.95
N LYS A 34 27.38 2.54 44.14
CA LYS A 34 28.82 2.83 44.02
C LYS A 34 29.10 3.34 42.59
N PRO A 35 29.85 4.45 42.40
CA PRO A 35 30.20 4.91 41.05
C PRO A 35 30.99 3.83 40.30
N ALA A 36 30.53 3.48 39.10
CA ALA A 36 31.27 2.63 38.19
C ALA A 36 32.54 3.35 37.71
N GLU A 37 33.66 2.62 37.65
CA GLU A 37 34.90 3.13 37.06
C GLU A 37 34.66 3.54 35.60
N PRO A 38 35.28 4.64 35.13
CA PRO A 38 35.17 5.06 33.74
C PRO A 38 35.81 4.01 32.83
N ALA A 39 35.04 3.56 31.84
CA ALA A 39 35.53 2.69 30.78
C ALA A 39 36.70 3.34 30.01
N PRO A 40 37.67 2.55 29.52
CA PRO A 40 38.79 3.07 28.76
C PRO A 40 38.32 3.74 27.47
N ILE A 41 38.85 4.94 27.21
CA ILE A 41 38.62 5.72 25.99
C ILE A 41 39.20 4.92 24.81
N VAL A 42 38.32 4.29 24.03
CA VAL A 42 38.68 3.68 22.74
C VAL A 42 38.89 4.82 21.74
N LYS A 43 40.10 4.92 21.19
CA LYS A 43 40.41 5.85 20.09
C LYS A 43 39.44 5.63 18.93
N PRO A 44 38.89 6.69 18.31
CA PRO A 44 38.14 6.55 17.07
C PRO A 44 39.00 5.87 16.01
N ALA A 45 38.49 4.80 15.40
CA ALA A 45 39.09 4.21 14.21
C ALA A 45 39.09 5.24 13.08
N GLU A 46 40.17 5.29 12.31
CA GLU A 46 40.27 6.16 11.13
C GLU A 46 39.14 5.84 10.14
N PRO A 47 38.52 6.86 9.51
CA PRO A 47 37.46 6.63 8.54
C PRO A 47 38.02 5.88 7.33
N THR A 48 37.44 4.72 7.06
CA THR A 48 37.66 3.98 5.81
C THR A 48 37.21 4.86 4.64
N PRO A 49 38.03 5.03 3.59
CA PRO A 49 37.62 5.82 2.42
C PRO A 49 36.35 5.23 1.80
N ILE A 50 35.34 6.08 1.64
CA ILE A 50 34.06 5.75 1.01
C ILE A 50 34.36 5.29 -0.41
N ALA A 51 33.88 4.10 -0.74
CA ALA A 51 34.02 3.49 -2.04
C ALA A 51 33.46 4.38 -3.16
N GLU A 52 34.14 4.28 -4.29
CA GLU A 52 33.87 4.89 -5.59
C GLU A 52 32.38 4.88 -5.96
N ALA A 53 31.93 6.00 -6.54
CA ALA A 53 30.53 6.21 -6.92
C ALA A 53 30.03 5.08 -7.82
N ALA A 54 28.94 4.43 -7.41
CA ALA A 54 28.25 3.44 -8.21
C ALA A 54 27.94 4.01 -9.60
N GLU A 55 28.44 3.32 -10.62
CA GLU A 55 28.13 3.55 -12.02
C GLU A 55 26.61 3.61 -12.19
N ALA A 56 26.10 4.71 -12.76
CA ALA A 56 24.67 4.92 -12.92
C ALA A 56 24.09 3.80 -13.78
N ALA A 57 23.18 3.01 -13.20
CA ALA A 57 22.51 1.91 -13.89
C ALA A 57 21.94 2.39 -15.24
N GLU A 58 22.17 1.62 -16.30
CA GLU A 58 21.62 1.92 -17.62
C GLU A 58 20.09 1.99 -17.54
N PRO A 59 19.45 2.95 -18.23
CA PRO A 59 18.01 3.11 -18.17
C PRO A 59 17.30 1.88 -18.74
N THR A 60 16.36 1.34 -17.97
CA THR A 60 15.48 0.25 -18.36
C THR A 60 14.79 0.58 -19.70
N PRO A 61 14.67 -0.37 -20.64
CA PRO A 61 14.07 -0.14 -21.95
C PRO A 61 12.65 0.45 -21.84
N ILE A 62 12.34 1.36 -22.77
CA ILE A 62 11.03 2.00 -22.90
C ILE A 62 9.96 0.91 -23.13
N GLY A 63 9.05 0.73 -22.17
CA GLY A 63 7.94 -0.19 -22.34
C GLY A 63 6.95 0.35 -23.37
N LYS A 64 6.55 -0.49 -24.31
CA LYS A 64 5.41 -0.23 -25.19
C LYS A 64 4.14 -0.73 -24.48
N PRO A 65 2.95 -0.18 -24.79
CA PRO A 65 1.70 -0.74 -24.29
C PRO A 65 1.63 -2.24 -24.60
N ALA A 66 1.25 -3.05 -23.62
CA ALA A 66 0.99 -4.47 -23.89
C ALA A 66 -0.18 -4.57 -24.87
N GLU A 67 -0.10 -5.53 -25.80
CA GLU A 67 -1.27 -5.84 -26.62
C GLU A 67 -2.38 -6.36 -25.67
N PRO A 68 -3.57 -5.74 -25.69
CA PRO A 68 -4.66 -6.18 -24.84
C PRO A 68 -4.97 -7.62 -25.18
N THR A 69 -5.07 -8.48 -24.15
CA THR A 69 -5.49 -9.85 -24.39
C THR A 69 -6.91 -9.80 -24.96
N THR A 70 -7.17 -10.56 -26.02
CA THR A 70 -8.54 -10.74 -26.52
C THR A 70 -9.32 -11.76 -25.68
N ARG A 71 -8.70 -12.29 -24.62
CA ARG A 71 -9.31 -13.28 -23.75
C ARG A 71 -10.28 -12.54 -22.82
N PRO A 72 -11.59 -12.87 -22.86
CA PRO A 72 -12.50 -12.32 -21.88
C PRO A 72 -12.01 -12.70 -20.49
N LEU A 73 -12.13 -11.78 -19.52
CA LEU A 73 -11.94 -12.15 -18.13
C LEU A 73 -13.00 -13.22 -17.84
N GLN A 74 -12.56 -14.46 -17.66
CA GLN A 74 -13.51 -15.54 -17.39
C GLN A 74 -14.22 -15.22 -16.09
N GLY A 75 -15.55 -15.28 -16.15
CA GLY A 75 -16.44 -14.73 -15.16
C GLY A 75 -16.20 -15.27 -13.76
N TRP A 76 -16.74 -14.54 -12.79
CA TRP A 76 -16.78 -14.97 -11.41
C TRP A 76 -17.36 -16.39 -11.28
N PRO A 77 -16.81 -17.26 -10.41
CA PRO A 77 -15.78 -16.96 -9.42
C PRO A 77 -14.38 -16.87 -10.04
N LEU A 78 -13.61 -15.83 -9.65
CA LEU A 78 -12.18 -16.07 -9.43
C LEU A 78 -12.16 -17.27 -8.49
N ASP A 79 -11.48 -18.35 -8.84
CA ASP A 79 -11.42 -19.56 -8.00
C ASP A 79 -10.69 -19.21 -6.68
N LEU A 80 -11.41 -18.56 -5.76
CA LEU A 80 -10.93 -18.10 -4.45
C LEU A 80 -10.93 -19.25 -3.44
N ALA A 81 -11.16 -20.50 -3.88
CA ALA A 81 -11.33 -21.64 -3.00
C ALA A 81 -10.01 -22.19 -2.44
N GLY A 82 -8.86 -21.66 -2.85
CA GLY A 82 -7.55 -22.11 -2.40
C GLY A 82 -6.59 -20.99 -1.99
N ASP A 83 -6.45 -19.96 -2.82
CA ASP A 83 -5.58 -18.80 -2.57
C ASP A 83 -6.25 -17.53 -3.10
N LEU A 84 -6.15 -16.42 -2.36
CA LEU A 84 -6.55 -15.11 -2.89
C LEU A 84 -5.51 -14.69 -3.93
N PRO A 85 -5.90 -14.54 -5.20
CA PRO A 85 -4.97 -14.11 -6.22
C PRO A 85 -4.76 -12.60 -6.05
N LEU A 86 -3.86 -12.15 -5.17
CA LEU A 86 -3.52 -10.73 -5.08
C LEU A 86 -3.06 -10.21 -6.44
N GLY A 87 -3.41 -8.96 -6.75
CA GLY A 87 -3.07 -8.34 -8.03
C GLY A 87 -4.26 -7.90 -8.84
N CYS A 88 -3.97 -7.23 -9.94
CA CYS A 88 -4.97 -6.86 -10.93
C CYS A 88 -5.16 -7.98 -11.97
N HIS A 89 -6.42 -8.30 -12.26
CA HIS A 89 -6.77 -9.44 -13.14
C HIS A 89 -7.38 -9.01 -14.46
N GLY A 90 -8.05 -7.87 -14.48
CA GLY A 90 -8.79 -7.45 -15.67
C GLY A 90 -8.87 -5.95 -15.83
N TRP A 91 -9.17 -5.56 -17.06
CA TRP A 91 -9.27 -4.19 -17.50
C TRP A 91 -10.49 -4.03 -18.40
N SER A 92 -11.23 -2.94 -18.23
CA SER A 92 -12.29 -2.52 -19.13
C SER A 92 -11.87 -1.23 -19.84
N PRO A 93 -11.64 -1.26 -21.17
CA PRO A 93 -11.42 -0.04 -21.94
C PRO A 93 -12.67 0.84 -21.99
N THR A 94 -13.86 0.24 -21.97
CA THR A 94 -15.15 0.94 -21.99
C THR A 94 -15.39 1.75 -20.72
N ASP A 95 -15.09 1.17 -19.56
CA ASP A 95 -15.28 1.81 -18.26
C ASP A 95 -14.03 2.54 -17.76
N ALA A 96 -12.95 2.50 -18.53
CA ALA A 96 -11.62 2.92 -18.12
C ALA A 96 -11.29 2.49 -16.67
N THR A 97 -11.53 1.22 -16.36
CA THR A 97 -11.50 0.67 -15.00
C THR A 97 -10.76 -0.68 -14.98
N VAL A 98 -9.84 -0.86 -14.03
CA VAL A 98 -9.23 -2.16 -13.71
C VAL A 98 -9.96 -2.85 -12.58
N VAL A 99 -9.88 -4.19 -12.52
CA VAL A 99 -10.36 -4.99 -11.39
C VAL A 99 -9.17 -5.68 -10.73
N CYS A 100 -9.02 -5.47 -9.43
CA CYS A 100 -7.89 -5.94 -8.64
C CYS A 100 -8.35 -6.55 -7.33
N VAL A 101 -7.61 -7.54 -6.84
CA VAL A 101 -7.70 -8.01 -5.47
C VAL A 101 -6.56 -7.38 -4.69
N THR A 102 -6.92 -6.50 -3.75
CA THR A 102 -5.98 -5.77 -2.89
C THR A 102 -6.06 -6.30 -1.47
N ALA A 103 -5.01 -6.05 -0.70
CA ALA A 103 -4.95 -6.42 0.70
C ALA A 103 -4.25 -5.34 1.50
N SER A 104 -4.62 -5.19 2.76
CA SER A 104 -3.87 -4.38 3.72
C SER A 104 -4.10 -4.91 5.12
N GLY A 105 -3.04 -4.98 5.91
CA GLY A 105 -3.17 -5.27 7.33
C GLY A 105 -1.89 -5.66 8.01
N SER A 106 -2.01 -6.03 9.28
CA SER A 106 -0.92 -6.53 10.08
C SER A 106 -1.38 -7.57 11.09
N MET A 107 -0.44 -8.30 11.68
CA MET A 107 -0.74 -9.25 12.75
C MET A 107 -1.52 -8.59 13.90
N GLN A 108 -1.23 -7.34 14.23
CA GLN A 108 -1.88 -6.63 15.34
C GLN A 108 -3.18 -5.91 14.96
N SER A 109 -3.41 -5.61 13.69
CA SER A 109 -4.60 -4.89 13.22
C SER A 109 -5.60 -5.79 12.47
N GLY A 110 -5.19 -7.01 12.13
CA GLY A 110 -5.93 -7.88 11.22
C GLY A 110 -5.60 -7.58 9.76
N ASN A 111 -6.05 -8.45 8.85
CA ASN A 111 -5.88 -8.28 7.40
C ASN A 111 -7.22 -8.17 6.70
N LYS A 112 -7.36 -7.21 5.79
CA LYS A 112 -8.55 -7.08 4.96
C LYS A 112 -8.21 -7.32 3.49
N TYR A 113 -9.01 -8.15 2.84
CA TYR A 113 -8.91 -8.43 1.42
C TYR A 113 -10.11 -7.84 0.68
N LEU A 114 -9.83 -7.10 -0.37
CA LEU A 114 -10.83 -6.33 -1.12
C LEU A 114 -10.78 -6.71 -2.59
N LEU A 115 -11.95 -6.76 -3.22
CA LEU A 115 -12.08 -6.69 -4.67
C LEU A 115 -12.38 -5.23 -5.02
N GLU A 116 -11.48 -4.61 -5.77
CA GLU A 116 -11.55 -3.21 -6.14
C GLU A 116 -11.66 -3.03 -7.64
N PHE A 117 -12.65 -2.24 -8.04
CA PHE A 117 -12.74 -1.64 -9.35
C PHE A 117 -12.12 -0.25 -9.28
N ILE A 118 -10.99 -0.03 -9.93
CA ILE A 118 -10.20 1.20 -9.84
C ILE A 118 -10.22 1.90 -11.19
N GLY A 119 -10.67 3.15 -11.24
CA GLY A 119 -10.77 3.93 -12.48
C GLY A 119 -12.01 4.81 -12.52
N SER A 120 -12.59 5.00 -13.71
CA SER A 120 -13.71 5.95 -13.89
C SER A 120 -15.01 5.52 -13.21
N LYS A 121 -15.19 4.23 -12.93
CA LYS A 121 -16.34 3.73 -12.16
C LYS A 121 -15.83 3.00 -10.92
N PRO A 122 -15.47 3.67 -9.81
CA PRO A 122 -14.91 2.96 -8.67
C PRO A 122 -15.97 2.11 -7.94
N ALA A 123 -15.57 0.95 -7.41
CA ALA A 123 -16.34 0.20 -6.40
C ALA A 123 -15.41 -0.74 -5.63
N THR A 124 -15.75 -1.01 -4.37
CA THR A 124 -14.95 -1.85 -3.48
C THR A 124 -15.85 -2.83 -2.75
N TYR A 125 -15.46 -4.10 -2.73
CA TYR A 125 -16.17 -5.17 -2.04
C TYR A 125 -15.22 -5.91 -1.11
N THR A 126 -15.62 -6.15 0.14
CA THR A 126 -14.84 -7.00 1.05
C THR A 126 -14.96 -8.46 0.61
N LEU A 127 -13.82 -9.12 0.39
CA LEU A 127 -13.73 -10.55 0.11
C LEU A 127 -13.56 -11.36 1.38
N ALA A 128 -12.68 -10.90 2.28
CA ALA A 128 -12.38 -11.53 3.56
C ALA A 128 -11.81 -10.51 4.54
N GLU A 129 -11.94 -10.80 5.83
CA GLU A 129 -11.35 -10.03 6.91
C GLU A 129 -10.82 -11.00 7.97
N GLN A 130 -9.52 -10.89 8.27
CA GLN A 130 -8.83 -11.58 9.34
C GLN A 130 -8.71 -10.66 10.55
N PRO A 131 -9.20 -11.04 11.74
CA PRO A 131 -9.05 -10.23 12.93
C PRO A 131 -7.59 -10.29 13.44
N PRO A 132 -7.19 -9.32 14.27
CA PRO A 132 -5.90 -9.33 14.94
C PRO A 132 -5.57 -10.64 15.63
N LEU A 133 -4.30 -11.04 15.58
CA LEU A 133 -3.73 -12.18 16.33
C LEU A 133 -4.43 -13.52 16.05
N ASN A 134 -5.19 -13.63 14.96
CA ASN A 134 -5.87 -14.84 14.56
C ASN A 134 -5.48 -15.18 13.11
N PHE A 135 -4.71 -16.25 12.96
CA PHE A 135 -4.26 -16.78 11.67
C PHE A 135 -4.99 -18.06 11.27
N ASP A 136 -6.01 -18.48 12.03
CA ASP A 136 -6.81 -19.64 11.68
C ASP A 136 -7.58 -19.38 10.38
N ASP A 137 -7.81 -20.43 9.57
CA ASP A 137 -8.44 -20.36 8.25
C ASP A 137 -9.81 -19.65 8.30
N ILE A 138 -9.84 -18.38 7.90
CA ILE A 138 -11.10 -17.66 7.74
C ILE A 138 -11.63 -17.93 6.35
N PRO A 139 -12.87 -18.45 6.25
CA PRO A 139 -13.45 -18.73 4.96
C PRO A 139 -13.65 -17.42 4.19
N LEU A 140 -13.12 -17.44 2.98
CA LEU A 140 -13.22 -16.39 1.97
C LEU A 140 -14.65 -16.31 1.47
N ILE A 141 -15.38 -15.25 1.80
CA ILE A 141 -16.79 -15.14 1.38
C ILE A 141 -17.15 -13.70 1.03
N LEU A 142 -17.03 -13.38 -0.26
CA LEU A 142 -17.88 -12.35 -0.85
C LEU A 142 -19.35 -12.76 -0.68
N GLY A 143 -20.16 -11.91 -0.05
CA GLY A 143 -21.58 -12.19 0.16
C GLY A 143 -22.36 -12.40 -1.15
N GLU A 144 -23.42 -13.21 -1.14
CA GLU A 144 -24.16 -13.62 -2.35
C GLU A 144 -24.66 -12.42 -3.18
N ALA A 145 -25.19 -11.39 -2.53
CA ALA A 145 -25.63 -10.16 -3.21
C ALA A 145 -24.47 -9.45 -3.94
N ALA A 146 -23.31 -9.36 -3.29
CA ALA A 146 -22.12 -8.75 -3.89
C ALA A 146 -21.55 -9.61 -5.02
N ARG A 147 -21.65 -10.94 -4.95
CA ARG A 147 -21.28 -11.84 -6.08
C ARG A 147 -22.12 -11.55 -7.31
N ALA A 148 -23.44 -11.41 -7.15
CA ALA A 148 -24.34 -11.12 -8.26
C ALA A 148 -24.04 -9.75 -8.88
N GLU A 149 -23.78 -8.73 -8.05
CA GLU A 149 -23.41 -7.40 -8.50
C GLU A 149 -22.08 -7.38 -9.27
N VAL A 150 -21.04 -8.03 -8.73
CA VAL A 150 -19.73 -8.18 -9.39
C VAL A 150 -19.88 -8.91 -10.72
N ALA A 151 -20.62 -10.01 -10.77
CA ALA A 151 -20.84 -10.76 -12.01
C ALA A 151 -21.57 -9.93 -13.07
N ALA A 152 -22.65 -9.22 -12.68
CA ALA A 152 -23.39 -8.34 -13.58
C ALA A 152 -22.50 -7.21 -14.12
N ARG A 153 -21.66 -6.65 -13.25
CA ARG A 153 -20.72 -5.59 -13.59
C ARG A 153 -19.63 -6.06 -14.56
N LEU A 154 -19.02 -7.23 -14.30
CA LEU A 154 -18.02 -7.82 -15.19
C LEU A 154 -18.61 -8.10 -16.58
N ALA A 155 -19.84 -8.61 -16.63
CA ALA A 155 -20.55 -8.88 -17.88
C ALA A 155 -20.88 -7.58 -18.65
N ALA A 156 -21.33 -6.52 -17.96
CA ALA A 156 -21.69 -5.25 -18.58
C ALA A 156 -20.49 -4.42 -19.03
N GLY A 157 -19.38 -4.47 -18.28
CA GLY A 157 -18.20 -3.65 -18.51
C GLY A 157 -17.24 -4.20 -19.58
N ALA A 158 -17.51 -5.37 -20.16
CA ALA A 158 -16.64 -6.01 -21.16
C ALA A 158 -15.16 -6.11 -20.71
N TYR A 159 -14.95 -6.58 -19.47
CA TYR A 159 -13.61 -6.73 -18.91
C TYR A 159 -12.81 -7.81 -19.66
N VAL A 160 -11.60 -7.46 -20.06
CA VAL A 160 -10.60 -8.39 -20.64
C VAL A 160 -9.54 -8.72 -19.60
N ALA A 161 -8.92 -9.89 -19.72
CA ALA A 161 -7.81 -10.24 -18.83
C ALA A 161 -6.62 -9.29 -19.04
N LEU A 162 -5.97 -8.90 -17.95
CA LEU A 162 -4.71 -8.17 -18.05
C LEU A 162 -3.64 -9.10 -18.64
N PRO A 163 -2.74 -8.57 -19.48
CA PRO A 163 -1.60 -9.32 -19.97
C PRO A 163 -0.69 -9.71 -18.80
N ASP A 164 -0.15 -10.92 -18.84
CA ASP A 164 0.72 -11.45 -17.78
C ASP A 164 2.02 -10.63 -17.65
N GLU A 165 2.47 -10.02 -18.74
CA GLU A 165 3.65 -9.14 -18.76
C GLU A 165 3.49 -7.95 -17.80
N ARG A 166 4.35 -7.93 -16.78
CA ARG A 166 4.61 -6.77 -15.92
C ARG A 166 5.77 -6.00 -16.54
N PHE A 167 5.59 -4.71 -16.84
CA PHE A 167 6.68 -3.90 -17.38
C PHE A 167 7.51 -3.35 -16.23
N GLY A 168 8.70 -3.92 -16.05
CA GLY A 168 9.71 -3.42 -15.13
C GLY A 168 9.32 -3.62 -13.66
N GLU A 169 10.10 -4.44 -12.96
CA GLU A 169 10.19 -4.29 -11.52
C GLU A 169 10.88 -2.96 -11.22
N ILE A 170 10.30 -2.20 -10.30
CA ILE A 170 10.82 -0.90 -9.90
C ILE A 170 11.48 -1.07 -8.55
N THR A 171 12.74 -0.66 -8.50
CA THR A 171 13.50 -0.63 -7.26
C THR A 171 13.83 0.83 -6.92
N PRO A 172 14.17 1.12 -5.65
CA PRO A 172 14.62 2.46 -5.24
C PRO A 172 15.76 3.06 -6.08
N GLU A 173 16.51 2.23 -6.81
CA GLU A 173 17.73 2.62 -7.52
C GLU A 173 17.53 2.76 -9.03
N ALA A 174 16.49 2.14 -9.59
CA ALA A 174 16.25 2.09 -11.02
C ALA A 174 14.87 2.69 -11.38
N PRO A 175 14.80 3.96 -11.83
CA PRO A 175 13.53 4.53 -12.27
C PRO A 175 13.05 3.87 -13.57
N TYR A 176 11.74 3.74 -13.71
CA TYR A 176 11.12 3.29 -14.95
C TYR A 176 10.74 4.50 -15.81
N THR A 177 11.12 4.50 -17.09
CA THR A 177 10.75 5.57 -18.03
C THR A 177 9.86 5.02 -19.13
N GLY A 178 8.62 5.53 -19.18
CA GLY A 178 7.67 5.27 -20.26
C GLY A 178 7.60 6.43 -21.24
N ASP A 179 6.68 6.33 -22.20
CA ASP A 179 6.38 7.43 -23.11
C ASP A 179 5.59 8.52 -22.35
N GLY A 180 6.15 9.73 -22.26
CA GLY A 180 5.51 10.86 -21.57
C GLY A 180 5.54 10.83 -20.02
N PHE A 181 6.11 9.80 -19.39
CA PHE A 181 6.25 9.75 -17.92
C PHE A 181 7.53 9.05 -17.42
N THR A 182 7.89 9.34 -16.17
CA THR A 182 8.89 8.60 -15.40
C THR A 182 8.28 8.20 -14.07
N LEU A 183 8.40 6.93 -13.70
CA LEU A 183 8.10 6.45 -12.36
C LEU A 183 9.39 6.27 -11.57
N ARG A 184 9.40 6.79 -10.35
CA ARG A 184 10.53 6.76 -9.41
C ARG A 184 10.09 6.11 -8.12
N TRP A 185 10.96 5.27 -7.58
CA TRP A 185 10.90 4.87 -6.18
C TRP A 185 12.04 5.55 -5.45
N ILE A 186 11.72 6.31 -4.41
CA ILE A 186 12.70 7.01 -3.58
C ILE A 186 12.66 6.43 -2.18
N ARG A 187 13.76 5.84 -1.74
CA ARG A 187 13.95 5.37 -0.37
C ARG A 187 14.74 6.38 0.44
N LYS A 188 14.23 6.77 1.61
CA LYS A 188 14.90 7.73 2.50
C LYS A 188 14.88 7.27 3.95
N THR A 189 16.05 7.19 4.58
CA THR A 189 16.14 7.10 6.04
C THR A 189 15.68 8.42 6.67
N ILE A 190 14.62 8.36 7.46
CA ILE A 190 14.01 9.52 8.12
C ILE A 190 14.62 9.74 9.51
N ARG A 191 14.92 8.68 10.25
CA ARG A 191 15.63 8.73 11.54
C ARG A 191 16.26 7.38 11.88
N HIS A 192 17.20 7.38 12.82
CA HIS A 192 17.70 6.17 13.47
C HIS A 192 17.05 6.04 14.85
N VAL A 193 16.54 4.86 15.19
CA VAL A 193 16.00 4.55 16.51
C VAL A 193 16.96 3.58 17.19
N ALA A 194 17.39 3.93 18.41
CA ALA A 194 18.20 3.07 19.25
C ALA A 194 17.59 2.99 20.65
N THR A 195 17.39 1.77 21.14
CA THR A 195 16.80 1.46 22.44
C THR A 195 17.70 0.44 23.16
N SER A 196 17.37 0.11 24.42
CA SER A 196 18.08 -0.97 25.14
C SER A 196 17.83 -2.36 24.55
N VAL A 197 16.84 -2.53 23.67
CA VAL A 197 16.44 -3.82 23.09
C VAL A 197 16.83 -3.97 21.61
N GLY A 198 17.35 -2.91 20.98
CA GLY A 198 17.80 -2.95 19.59
C GLY A 198 17.93 -1.57 18.95
N SER A 199 18.47 -1.53 17.74
CA SER A 199 18.50 -0.33 16.91
C SER A 199 18.17 -0.64 15.46
N TRP A 200 17.46 0.29 14.81
CA TRP A 200 17.06 0.18 13.43
C TRP A 200 16.83 1.55 12.81
N ASP A 201 16.91 1.62 11.48
CA ASP A 201 16.56 2.81 10.73
C ASP A 201 15.05 2.86 10.46
N VAL A 202 14.49 4.05 10.60
CA VAL A 202 13.12 4.35 10.17
C VAL A 202 13.20 4.88 8.76
N ILE A 203 12.64 4.14 7.81
CA ILE A 203 12.74 4.39 6.38
C ILE A 203 11.38 4.88 5.88
N ARG A 204 11.39 5.73 4.86
CA ARG A 204 10.21 6.08 4.07
C ARG A 204 10.49 5.83 2.61
N ASP A 205 9.66 5.01 2.01
CA ASP A 205 9.61 4.83 0.57
C ASP A 205 8.55 5.72 -0.03
N THR A 206 8.85 6.30 -1.19
CA THR A 206 7.96 7.17 -1.94
C THR A 206 7.98 6.75 -3.40
N VAL A 207 6.85 6.28 -3.90
CA VAL A 207 6.64 5.97 -5.32
C VAL A 207 5.99 7.18 -5.97
N GLN A 208 6.59 7.72 -7.04
CA GLN A 208 6.16 8.94 -7.71
C GLN A 208 6.12 8.79 -9.23
N ILE A 209 5.03 9.21 -9.87
CA ILE A 209 5.02 9.40 -11.33
C ILE A 209 5.17 10.87 -11.64
N GLU A 210 6.06 11.19 -12.58
CA GLU A 210 6.29 12.51 -13.13
C GLU A 210 6.03 12.53 -14.64
N CYS A 211 5.38 13.56 -15.17
CA CYS A 211 5.31 13.76 -16.63
C CYS A 211 6.69 14.15 -17.19
N THR A 212 7.09 13.59 -18.33
CA THR A 212 8.31 13.96 -19.07
C THR A 212 7.99 15.01 -20.14
N GLY A 213 7.89 16.28 -19.73
CA GLY A 213 7.58 17.42 -20.62
C GLY A 213 8.63 18.54 -20.62
N LYS A 214 8.62 19.38 -21.66
CA LYS A 214 9.56 20.52 -21.86
C LYS A 214 9.44 21.66 -20.83
N LYS A 215 8.40 21.65 -19.99
CA LYS A 215 8.24 22.57 -18.85
C LYS A 215 8.12 21.71 -17.61
N ALA A 216 9.06 21.91 -16.66
CA ALA A 216 9.17 21.35 -15.32
C ALA A 216 8.49 19.99 -15.06
N LYS A 217 9.27 18.99 -14.63
CA LYS A 217 8.75 17.71 -14.12
C LYS A 217 7.59 17.97 -13.15
N LYS A 218 6.40 17.50 -13.50
CA LYS A 218 5.20 17.60 -12.67
C LYS A 218 4.91 16.23 -12.09
N THR A 219 4.94 16.11 -10.77
CA THR A 219 4.49 14.90 -10.08
C THR A 219 2.97 14.79 -10.19
N ILE A 220 2.49 13.70 -10.77
CA ILE A 220 1.06 13.44 -10.99
C ILE A 220 0.50 12.39 -10.02
N TYR A 221 1.39 11.63 -9.39
CA TYR A 221 1.05 10.61 -8.41
C TYR A 221 2.19 10.52 -7.39
N THR A 222 1.82 10.36 -6.12
CA THR A 222 2.74 10.07 -5.02
C THR A 222 2.06 9.08 -4.08
N SER A 223 2.76 8.02 -3.70
CA SER A 223 2.37 7.15 -2.60
C SER A 223 3.56 6.91 -1.68
N THR A 224 3.31 6.98 -0.38
CA THR A 224 4.34 6.81 0.67
C THR A 224 4.09 5.52 1.43
N LEU A 225 5.18 4.85 1.81
CA LEU A 225 5.18 3.71 2.72
C LEU A 225 6.20 3.96 3.81
N ASP A 226 5.77 3.88 5.06
CA ASP A 226 6.63 4.06 6.22
C ASP A 226 7.12 2.69 6.71
N ASN A 227 8.44 2.59 6.93
CA ASN A 227 9.18 1.42 7.39
C ASN A 227 8.96 0.14 6.56
N PRO A 228 9.09 0.21 5.23
CA PRO A 228 9.10 -0.99 4.43
C PRO A 228 10.31 -1.85 4.79
N ASP A 229 10.05 -3.13 5.01
CA ASP A 229 11.08 -4.16 5.14
C ASP A 229 11.46 -4.65 3.73
N HIS A 230 10.44 -5.10 3.00
CA HIS A 230 10.51 -5.48 1.60
C HIS A 230 9.34 -4.87 0.83
N GLY A 231 9.54 -4.66 -0.47
CA GLY A 231 8.46 -4.24 -1.33
C GLY A 231 8.88 -4.36 -2.78
N SER A 232 7.90 -4.56 -3.64
CA SER A 232 8.07 -4.53 -5.08
C SER A 232 6.97 -3.67 -5.69
N ALA A 233 7.30 -2.97 -6.76
CA ALA A 233 6.36 -2.14 -7.48
C ALA A 233 6.50 -2.47 -8.95
N PHE A 234 5.36 -2.64 -9.62
CA PHE A 234 5.28 -3.01 -11.00
C PHE A 234 4.43 -2.00 -11.75
N VAL A 235 4.80 -1.73 -12.99
CA VAL A 235 4.01 -0.92 -13.89
C VAL A 235 3.40 -1.78 -14.98
N ARG A 236 2.16 -1.45 -15.34
CA ARG A 236 1.56 -1.85 -16.61
C ARG A 236 1.07 -0.64 -17.37
N ILE A 237 1.45 -0.55 -18.64
CA ILE A 237 0.93 0.45 -19.56
C ILE A 237 -0.28 -0.18 -20.26
N LEU A 238 -1.48 0.25 -19.87
CA LEU A 238 -2.75 -0.28 -20.41
C LEU A 238 -3.16 0.42 -21.70
N SER A 239 -2.77 1.68 -21.84
CA SER A 239 -2.91 2.48 -23.05
C SER A 239 -1.87 3.61 -23.04
N PRO A 240 -1.67 4.34 -24.15
CA PRO A 240 -0.76 5.50 -24.17
C PRO A 240 -1.05 6.54 -23.09
N ASN A 241 -2.30 6.62 -22.60
CA ASN A 241 -2.72 7.61 -21.61
C ASN A 241 -2.99 7.00 -20.23
N LEU A 242 -2.74 5.70 -20.03
CA LEU A 242 -3.19 5.02 -18.83
C LEU A 242 -2.19 4.01 -18.31
N VAL A 243 -1.80 4.23 -17.06
CA VAL A 243 -0.79 3.45 -16.37
C VAL A 243 -1.39 2.86 -15.11
N LEU A 244 -1.24 1.55 -14.94
CA LEU A 244 -1.53 0.83 -13.72
C LEU A 244 -0.23 0.64 -12.95
N ILE A 245 -0.23 1.00 -11.67
CA ILE A 245 0.82 0.66 -10.71
C ILE A 245 0.26 -0.36 -9.74
N GLU A 246 0.95 -1.47 -9.59
CA GLU A 246 0.73 -2.48 -8.54
C GLU A 246 1.93 -2.43 -7.59
N ARG A 247 1.70 -2.44 -6.27
CA ARG A 247 2.75 -2.44 -5.25
C ARG A 247 2.45 -3.50 -4.20
N ASP A 248 3.41 -4.38 -3.99
CA ASP A 248 3.46 -5.27 -2.85
C ASP A 248 4.24 -4.59 -1.72
N GLU A 249 3.65 -4.56 -0.54
CA GLU A 249 4.15 -3.86 0.62
C GLU A 249 4.36 -4.88 1.73
N GLN A 250 5.52 -4.84 2.37
CA GLN A 250 5.78 -5.56 3.61
C GLN A 250 6.46 -4.61 4.57
N TRP A 251 5.97 -4.55 5.79
CA TRP A 251 6.58 -3.77 6.87
C TRP A 251 6.68 -4.60 8.13
N GLY A 252 7.68 -4.28 8.94
CA GLY A 252 7.91 -4.96 10.21
C GLY A 252 8.60 -4.03 11.21
N ILE A 253 7.94 -3.77 12.34
CA ILE A 253 8.57 -3.12 13.49
C ILE A 253 8.12 -3.87 14.74
N GLU A 254 9.10 -4.28 15.55
CA GLU A 254 8.94 -4.69 16.96
C GLU A 254 7.66 -5.51 17.23
N GLY A 255 7.60 -6.74 16.70
CA GLY A 255 6.50 -7.66 16.98
C GLY A 255 5.18 -7.35 16.27
N ASP A 256 5.14 -6.37 15.36
CA ASP A 256 4.13 -6.28 14.31
C ASP A 256 4.76 -6.49 12.95
N ILE A 257 4.16 -7.36 12.16
CA ILE A 257 4.51 -7.61 10.77
C ILE A 257 3.21 -7.48 9.99
N GLY A 258 3.26 -6.65 8.95
CA GLY A 258 2.13 -6.41 8.09
C GLY A 258 2.55 -6.32 6.65
N GLY A 259 1.54 -6.20 5.81
CA GLY A 259 1.74 -6.06 4.39
C GLY A 259 0.45 -5.71 3.68
N GLY A 260 0.59 -5.57 2.38
CA GLY A 260 -0.53 -5.29 1.52
C GLY A 260 -0.18 -5.42 0.06
N HIS A 261 -1.23 -5.45 -0.74
CA HIS A 261 -1.15 -5.28 -2.18
C HIS A 261 -2.00 -4.05 -2.51
N VAL A 262 -1.37 -3.03 -3.09
CA VAL A 262 -2.02 -1.76 -3.44
C VAL A 262 -1.94 -1.56 -4.94
N ALA A 263 -3.06 -1.17 -5.56
CA ALA A 263 -3.13 -0.87 -6.98
C ALA A 263 -3.62 0.57 -7.20
N ASN A 264 -3.07 1.24 -8.21
CA ASN A 264 -3.46 2.60 -8.60
C ASN A 264 -3.49 2.74 -10.12
N LEU A 265 -4.60 3.29 -10.63
CA LEU A 265 -4.77 3.56 -12.05
C LEU A 265 -4.64 5.05 -12.33
N ILE A 266 -3.71 5.43 -13.20
CA ILE A 266 -3.31 6.82 -13.43
C ILE A 266 -3.57 7.19 -14.89
N ALA A 267 -4.44 8.18 -15.09
CA ALA A 267 -4.70 8.81 -16.38
C ALA A 267 -3.67 9.92 -16.63
N LEU A 268 -2.76 9.69 -17.58
CA LEU A 268 -1.67 10.59 -17.93
C LEU A 268 -2.17 11.89 -18.59
N ASP A 269 -3.17 11.77 -19.47
CA ASP A 269 -3.77 12.90 -20.20
C ASP A 269 -4.52 13.88 -19.29
N ALA A 270 -5.31 13.36 -18.36
CA ALA A 270 -5.98 14.15 -17.34
C ALA A 270 -4.97 14.88 -16.43
N ALA A 271 -3.77 14.33 -16.29
CA ALA A 271 -2.69 14.92 -15.51
C ALA A 271 -1.86 15.95 -16.29
N GLY A 272 -2.07 16.09 -17.60
CA GLY A 272 -1.36 16.99 -18.49
C GLY A 272 0.03 16.49 -18.87
N CYS A 273 0.22 15.17 -18.87
CA CYS A 273 1.15 14.53 -19.78
C CYS A 273 0.44 14.39 -21.15
#